data_AF-K2B1C7-F1
#
_entry.id   AF-K2B1C7-F1
#
_cell.length_a   1.000
_cell.length_b   1.000
_cell.length_c   1.000
_cell.angle_alpha   90.00
_cell.angle_beta   90.00
_cell.angle_gamma   90.00
#
_symmetry.space_group_name_H-M   'P 1'
#
loop_
_entity.id
_entity.type
_entity.pdbx_description
1 polymer ?
#
loop_
_entity_poly.entity_id
_entity_poly.type
_entity_poly.pdbx_seq_one_letter_code
_entity_poly.pdbx_strand_id
1 'polypeptide(L)'
;AGGGFRYSSEPAVVGDLDSLPSIFVKEGGPDARCGRNFVYLETSRGCPNHCHYCLSSLKPKSGPAVRYFSMERVFADIDRIMNDLKIDKVRVIDRTFNDDPERALAIFRYIASRARPDTLFQFEISPYKFTGPIVDFLKNLDRRCFQFEIGVQSFNRKALDSVGRVNSEPKAAETAVEEPAGGAGTGRAGDMLDILINETKVNIHADLMYGLPGDNYDDCVNSFDTLLKKMPDSVQFWQLKLLRGTRLRENASKMGLVYDPNPPYAVIKTPSISVLEMFRLQKLGRYLDIIYNHGHLKLSVRALFNLSARPSEFFFQLIEFFERNGIAETAISRQNLFSYVRRFAEEKVRPASEAKYSVLLDCLRFDFIAGESKRFSLPDFLKPEKMRRDQGLFGYIQDSVLRPDSAVKLSRAFSLFRFDNDIVEAASGTELFADGSGFGLNAAEPSRRGAYMAVRHVANADGTFGSRRYWFNDPGDFLALDYFYCADKNGRFPPAEGDFDGACYRAFLEGFPARVEKYIGYGIVVSQNKSRQERAND
;
A
#
# COMPACT_ATOMS: atom_id res chain seq x y z
N ALA A 1 24.24 -45.91 5.85
CA ALA A 1 24.14 -46.46 4.48
C ALA A 1 22.69 -46.85 4.23
N GLY A 2 22.09 -46.38 3.13
CA GLY A 2 20.69 -46.67 2.76
C GLY A 2 19.78 -45.45 2.60
N GLY A 3 20.28 -44.35 2.03
CA GLY A 3 19.47 -43.18 1.66
C GLY A 3 18.65 -43.42 0.39
N GLY A 4 17.74 -44.40 0.42
CA GLY A 4 16.76 -44.61 -0.64
C GLY A 4 15.57 -43.68 -0.48
N PHE A 5 15.03 -43.15 -1.58
CA PHE A 5 13.74 -42.45 -1.55
C PHE A 5 12.66 -43.42 -1.06
N ARG A 6 12.04 -43.10 0.08
CA ARG A 6 10.88 -43.83 0.60
C ARG A 6 9.62 -43.11 0.14
N TYR A 7 8.87 -43.75 -0.74
CA TYR A 7 7.57 -43.27 -1.17
C TYR A 7 6.53 -43.68 -0.13
N SER A 8 5.81 -42.71 0.41
CA SER A 8 4.62 -42.93 1.23
C SER A 8 3.41 -42.45 0.44
N SER A 9 2.33 -43.22 0.46
CA SER A 9 1.03 -42.78 -0.07
C SER A 9 0.38 -41.72 0.83
N GLU A 10 0.87 -41.57 2.07
CA GLU A 10 0.36 -40.61 3.04
C GLU A 10 1.40 -39.50 3.33
N PRO A 11 0.96 -38.23 3.43
CA PRO A 11 1.83 -37.15 3.85
C PRO A 11 2.40 -37.42 5.25
N ALA A 12 3.71 -37.28 5.43
CA ALA A 12 4.30 -37.33 6.75
C ALA A 12 3.80 -36.15 7.61
N VAL A 13 3.15 -36.45 8.73
CA VAL A 13 2.65 -35.45 9.67
C VAL A 13 3.60 -35.37 10.87
N VAL A 14 4.11 -34.17 11.14
CA VAL A 14 4.93 -33.89 12.32
C VAL A 14 3.97 -33.60 13.49
N GLY A 15 3.88 -34.47 14.49
CA GLY A 15 2.94 -34.28 15.60
C GLY A 15 3.20 -32.98 16.37
N ASP A 16 4.39 -32.89 16.95
CA ASP A 16 4.88 -31.72 17.69
C ASP A 16 5.77 -30.86 16.79
N LEU A 17 5.37 -29.62 16.53
CA LEU A 17 6.16 -28.71 15.70
C LEU A 17 7.39 -28.18 16.43
N ASP A 18 7.38 -28.10 17.76
CA ASP A 18 8.51 -27.57 18.53
C ASP A 18 9.73 -28.51 18.49
N SER A 19 9.51 -29.79 18.18
CA SER A 19 10.59 -30.76 17.93
C SER A 19 11.44 -30.41 16.69
N LEU A 20 10.98 -29.48 15.85
CA LEU A 20 11.72 -29.04 14.67
C LEU A 20 12.75 -27.97 15.04
N PRO A 21 14.00 -28.09 14.54
CA PRO A 21 15.04 -27.11 14.81
C PRO A 21 14.65 -25.74 14.24
N SER A 22 14.96 -24.67 14.98
CA SER A 22 14.79 -23.31 14.46
C SER A 22 15.83 -23.04 13.38
N ILE A 23 15.34 -22.59 12.22
CA ILE A 23 16.20 -22.17 11.12
C ILE A 23 16.98 -20.89 11.44
N PHE A 24 16.66 -20.20 12.54
CA PHE A 24 17.28 -18.95 12.94
C PHE A 24 18.46 -19.12 13.91
N VAL A 25 18.71 -20.32 14.48
CA VAL A 25 19.67 -20.48 15.60
C VAL A 25 21.15 -20.69 15.17
N LYS A 26 21.47 -21.39 14.07
CA LYS A 26 22.82 -21.75 13.51
C LYS A 26 23.81 -22.46 14.46
N GLU A 27 24.55 -23.51 14.06
CA GLU A 27 25.26 -23.81 12.80
C GLU A 27 24.42 -24.43 11.65
N GLY A 28 24.67 -24.03 10.39
CA GLY A 28 23.97 -24.52 9.18
C GLY A 28 22.72 -23.78 8.65
N GLY A 29 22.04 -22.94 9.45
CA GLY A 29 20.90 -22.12 8.97
C GLY A 29 21.28 -21.08 7.88
N PRO A 30 20.31 -20.52 7.11
CA PRO A 30 20.63 -19.53 6.10
C PRO A 30 21.48 -18.42 6.73
N ASP A 31 22.59 -18.05 6.08
CA ASP A 31 23.15 -16.74 6.35
C ASP A 31 22.04 -15.76 5.95
N ALA A 32 21.26 -15.28 6.92
CA ALA A 32 20.14 -14.37 6.67
C ALA A 32 20.62 -13.09 5.96
N ARG A 33 21.94 -12.91 5.84
CA ARG A 33 22.62 -11.89 5.04
C ARG A 33 23.12 -12.37 3.68
N CYS A 34 22.47 -13.32 3.00
CA CYS A 34 22.64 -13.55 1.54
C CYS A 34 22.19 -12.31 0.69
N GLY A 35 22.58 -11.09 1.10
CA GLY A 35 22.24 -9.80 0.51
C GLY A 35 20.78 -9.38 0.65
N ARG A 36 19.92 -10.17 1.30
CA ARG A 36 18.46 -9.98 1.29
C ARG A 36 17.95 -9.63 2.68
N ASN A 37 17.35 -8.45 2.79
CA ASN A 37 16.68 -7.98 4.00
C ASN A 37 15.25 -8.54 4.10
N PHE A 38 15.08 -9.87 3.97
CA PHE A 38 13.79 -10.53 4.22
C PHE A 38 13.93 -12.01 4.61
N VAL A 39 13.00 -12.52 5.42
CA VAL A 39 12.92 -13.95 5.82
C VAL A 39 11.48 -14.49 5.82
N TYR A 40 11.35 -15.82 5.80
CA TYR A 40 10.07 -16.51 6.02
C TYR A 40 9.97 -17.01 7.46
N LEU A 41 8.82 -16.79 8.10
CA LEU A 41 8.50 -17.28 9.45
C LEU A 41 7.27 -18.20 9.37
N GLU A 42 7.34 -19.38 9.97
CA GLU A 42 6.20 -20.28 10.14
C GLU A 42 5.82 -20.29 11.62
N THR A 43 4.57 -19.98 11.95
CA THR A 43 4.04 -20.05 13.33
C THR A 43 2.98 -21.14 13.50
N SER A 44 2.46 -21.65 12.37
CA SER A 44 1.53 -22.76 12.29
C SER A 44 1.68 -23.51 10.97
N ARG A 45 1.28 -24.79 10.95
CA ARG A 45 1.30 -25.64 9.76
C ARG A 45 -0.07 -26.26 9.51
N GLY A 46 -0.63 -25.97 8.35
CA GLY A 46 -1.95 -26.41 7.91
C GLY A 46 -2.84 -25.23 7.54
N CYS A 47 -4.12 -25.50 7.27
CA CYS A 47 -5.13 -24.47 7.03
C CYS A 47 -6.48 -25.01 7.51
N PRO A 48 -7.32 -24.21 8.19
CA PRO A 48 -8.65 -24.63 8.64
C PRO A 48 -9.66 -24.72 7.48
N ASN A 49 -9.43 -24.00 6.38
CA ASN A 49 -10.41 -23.82 5.31
C ASN A 49 -10.58 -25.09 4.45
N HIS A 50 -11.65 -25.09 3.65
CA HIS A 50 -12.05 -26.21 2.77
C HIS A 50 -12.06 -25.84 1.27
N CYS A 51 -11.36 -24.77 0.89
CA CYS A 51 -11.34 -24.25 -0.49
C CYS A 51 -10.99 -25.35 -1.50
N HIS A 52 -11.87 -25.58 -2.49
CA HIS A 52 -11.76 -26.71 -3.42
C HIS A 52 -10.56 -26.61 -4.38
N TYR A 53 -10.05 -25.40 -4.64
CA TYR A 53 -8.92 -25.14 -5.53
C TYR A 53 -7.55 -25.15 -4.82
N CYS A 54 -7.52 -25.19 -3.49
CA CYS A 54 -6.30 -24.93 -2.72
C CYS A 54 -5.70 -26.23 -2.17
N LEU A 55 -4.39 -26.44 -2.38
CA LEU A 55 -3.68 -27.58 -1.81
C LEU A 55 -3.59 -27.52 -0.27
N SER A 56 -3.58 -26.32 0.30
CA SER A 56 -3.52 -26.13 1.75
C SER A 56 -4.80 -26.58 2.46
N SER A 57 -5.92 -26.73 1.75
CA SER A 57 -7.19 -27.20 2.34
C SER A 57 -7.23 -28.72 2.54
N LEU A 58 -6.24 -29.45 2.01
CA LEU A 58 -6.11 -30.89 2.22
C LEU A 58 -5.78 -31.17 3.69
N LYS A 59 -6.58 -32.03 4.32
CA LYS A 59 -6.45 -32.36 5.74
C LYS A 59 -5.59 -33.61 5.93
N PRO A 60 -4.79 -33.68 7.01
CA PRO A 60 -4.17 -34.94 7.40
C PRO A 60 -5.27 -35.95 7.76
N LYS A 61 -5.02 -37.25 7.54
CA LYS A 61 -5.96 -38.31 7.91
C LYS A 61 -6.14 -38.44 9.42
N SER A 62 -5.09 -38.13 10.17
CA SER A 62 -5.04 -38.15 11.63
C SER A 62 -4.42 -36.86 12.17
N GLY A 63 -4.92 -36.39 13.31
CA GLY A 63 -4.50 -35.14 13.93
C GLY A 63 -5.28 -33.90 13.45
N PRO A 64 -4.98 -32.73 14.01
CA PRO A 64 -5.71 -31.50 13.72
C PRO A 64 -5.38 -30.94 12.34
N ALA A 65 -6.33 -30.19 11.76
CA ALA A 65 -6.16 -29.51 10.48
C ALA A 65 -5.05 -28.44 10.50
N VAL A 66 -4.83 -27.84 11.67
CA VAL A 66 -3.77 -26.85 11.93
C VAL A 66 -3.01 -27.30 13.17
N ARG A 67 -1.68 -27.22 13.09
CA ARG A 67 -0.76 -27.44 14.22
C ARG A 67 0.02 -26.16 14.46
N TYR A 68 0.34 -25.85 15.70
CA TYR A 68 0.99 -24.61 16.08
C TYR A 68 2.34 -24.88 16.72
N PHE A 69 3.32 -24.02 16.46
CA PHE A 69 4.50 -23.90 17.33
C PHE A 69 4.08 -23.29 18.67
N SER A 70 4.79 -23.54 19.77
CA SER A 70 4.49 -22.86 21.02
C SER A 70 4.66 -21.34 20.92
N MET A 71 3.94 -20.60 21.75
CA MET A 71 4.08 -19.14 21.82
C MET A 71 5.49 -18.71 22.23
N GLU A 72 6.11 -19.46 23.14
CA GLU A 72 7.50 -19.26 23.56
C GLU A 72 8.45 -19.35 22.35
N ARG A 73 8.32 -20.41 21.56
CA ARG A 73 9.13 -20.59 20.36
C ARG A 73 8.93 -19.47 19.34
N VAL A 74 7.69 -19.09 19.07
CA VAL A 74 7.36 -18.03 18.10
C VAL A 74 7.93 -16.68 18.55
N PHE A 75 7.81 -16.34 19.83
CA PHE A 75 8.36 -15.10 20.37
C PHE A 75 9.88 -15.08 20.33
N ALA A 76 10.55 -16.19 20.66
CA ALA A 76 12.00 -16.33 20.55
C ALA A 76 12.49 -16.17 19.11
N ASP A 77 11.81 -16.79 18.13
CA ASP A 77 12.15 -16.64 16.72
C ASP A 77 11.93 -15.19 16.23
N ILE A 78 10.84 -14.53 16.65
CA ILE A 78 10.58 -13.11 16.36
C ILE A 78 11.68 -12.20 16.95
N ASP A 79 12.06 -12.41 18.21
CA ASP A 79 13.14 -11.65 18.84
C ASP A 79 14.48 -11.86 18.13
N ARG A 80 14.79 -13.09 17.71
CA ARG A 80 16.01 -13.36 16.96
C ARG A 80 16.03 -12.66 15.61
N ILE A 81 14.91 -12.71 14.88
CA ILE A 81 14.76 -12.02 13.58
C ILE A 81 14.96 -10.51 13.75
N MET A 82 14.33 -9.91 14.75
CA MET A 82 14.38 -8.47 14.94
C MET A 82 15.69 -8.01 15.59
N ASN A 83 16.12 -8.62 16.69
CA ASN A 83 17.20 -8.08 17.52
C ASN A 83 18.59 -8.56 17.06
N ASP A 84 18.72 -9.86 16.78
CA ASP A 84 20.01 -10.47 16.43
C ASP A 84 20.30 -10.30 14.94
N LEU A 85 19.32 -10.65 14.09
CA LEU A 85 19.48 -10.66 12.63
C LEU A 85 19.19 -9.30 11.99
N LYS A 86 18.43 -8.43 12.68
CA LYS A 86 18.03 -7.10 12.22
C LYS A 86 17.40 -7.12 10.82
N ILE A 87 16.53 -8.11 10.57
CA ILE A 87 15.77 -8.19 9.33
C ILE A 87 14.55 -7.28 9.43
N ASP A 88 14.29 -6.51 8.38
CA ASP A 88 13.18 -5.56 8.34
C ASP A 88 11.93 -6.15 7.69
N LYS A 89 12.03 -7.16 6.81
CA LYS A 89 10.86 -7.76 6.15
C LYS A 89 10.67 -9.22 6.54
N VAL A 90 9.51 -9.56 7.08
CA VAL A 90 9.18 -10.92 7.48
C VAL A 90 7.91 -11.34 6.78
N ARG A 91 7.94 -12.43 6.01
CA ARG A 91 6.72 -13.03 5.46
C ARG A 91 6.34 -14.23 6.31
N VAL A 92 5.23 -14.12 7.02
CA VAL A 92 4.64 -15.23 7.75
C VAL A 92 3.92 -16.13 6.75
N ILE A 93 4.30 -17.41 6.70
CA ILE A 93 3.84 -18.36 5.67
C ILE A 93 2.65 -19.22 6.12
N ASP A 94 2.07 -18.89 7.26
CA ASP A 94 0.86 -19.49 7.80
C ASP A 94 -0.30 -19.22 6.83
N ARG A 95 -1.00 -20.28 6.39
CA ARG A 95 -2.02 -20.18 5.33
C ARG A 95 -3.29 -19.44 5.73
N THR A 96 -3.53 -19.33 7.03
CA THR A 96 -4.60 -18.54 7.63
C THR A 96 -4.12 -18.17 9.02
N PHE A 97 -3.32 -17.12 9.10
CA PHE A 97 -2.62 -16.76 10.33
C PHE A 97 -3.59 -16.50 11.50
N ASN A 98 -4.71 -15.85 11.22
CA ASN A 98 -5.74 -15.55 12.21
C ASN A 98 -6.77 -16.67 12.43
N ASP A 99 -6.45 -17.93 12.13
CA ASP A 99 -7.38 -19.03 12.41
C ASP A 99 -7.71 -19.15 13.90
N ASP A 100 -6.71 -18.94 14.76
CA ASP A 100 -6.85 -18.71 16.20
C ASP A 100 -6.71 -17.20 16.47
N PRO A 101 -7.83 -16.48 16.72
CA PRO A 101 -7.81 -15.04 16.89
C PRO A 101 -7.05 -14.57 18.14
N GLU A 102 -7.10 -15.33 19.24
CA GLU A 102 -6.43 -14.96 20.49
C GLU A 102 -4.91 -15.06 20.33
N ARG A 103 -4.45 -16.15 19.72
CA ARG A 103 -3.05 -16.33 19.35
C ARG A 103 -2.56 -15.23 18.39
N ALA A 104 -3.33 -14.94 17.35
CA ALA A 104 -2.97 -13.91 16.37
C ALA A 104 -2.84 -12.54 17.04
N LEU A 105 -3.77 -12.16 17.92
CA LEU A 105 -3.70 -10.91 18.68
C LEU A 105 -2.46 -10.85 19.59
N ALA A 106 -2.14 -11.95 20.27
CA ALA A 106 -0.94 -12.01 21.12
C ALA A 106 0.35 -11.79 20.30
N ILE A 107 0.45 -12.41 19.12
CA ILE A 107 1.60 -12.23 18.21
C ILE A 107 1.64 -10.81 17.65
N PHE A 108 0.51 -10.24 17.23
CA PHE A 108 0.46 -8.86 16.75
C PHE A 108 0.93 -7.86 17.81
N ARG A 109 0.45 -8.00 19.05
CA ARG A 109 0.91 -7.17 20.18
C ARG A 109 2.40 -7.33 20.43
N TYR A 110 2.90 -8.57 20.38
CA TYR A 110 4.32 -8.85 20.58
C TYR A 110 5.19 -8.14 19.53
N ILE A 111 4.83 -8.26 18.25
CA ILE A 111 5.55 -7.61 17.14
C ILE A 111 5.46 -6.09 17.26
N ALA A 112 4.26 -5.52 17.42
CA ALA A 112 4.08 -4.07 17.45
C ALA A 112 4.87 -3.40 18.58
N SER A 113 4.99 -4.06 19.74
CA SER A 113 5.76 -3.56 20.88
C SER A 113 7.29 -3.47 20.65
N ARG A 114 7.81 -4.17 19.64
CA ARG A 114 9.26 -4.33 19.39
C ARG A 114 9.71 -3.92 17.98
N ALA A 115 8.76 -3.76 17.05
CA ALA A 115 9.03 -3.43 15.66
C ALA A 115 9.80 -2.09 15.55
N ARG A 116 10.88 -2.10 14.77
CA ARG A 116 11.62 -0.88 14.38
C ARG A 116 10.84 -0.10 13.32
N PRO A 117 11.18 1.17 13.05
CA PRO A 117 10.45 1.99 12.06
C PRO A 117 10.29 1.35 10.67
N ASP A 118 11.27 0.58 10.20
CA ASP A 118 11.26 -0.06 8.88
C ASP A 118 10.77 -1.52 8.89
N THR A 119 10.41 -2.05 10.06
CA THR A 119 9.98 -3.45 10.20
C THR A 119 8.57 -3.66 9.65
N LEU A 120 8.42 -4.63 8.76
CA LEU A 120 7.17 -5.02 8.13
C LEU A 120 6.96 -6.54 8.19
N PHE A 121 5.89 -6.96 8.83
CA PHE A 121 5.43 -8.35 8.82
C PHE A 121 4.23 -8.52 7.87
N GLN A 122 4.36 -9.44 6.91
CA GLN A 122 3.29 -9.83 6.00
C GLN A 122 2.61 -11.11 6.49
N PHE A 123 1.28 -11.16 6.45
CA PHE A 123 0.47 -12.30 6.87
C PHE A 123 -0.58 -12.66 5.80
N GLU A 124 -0.78 -13.96 5.54
CA GLU A 124 -1.98 -14.46 4.84
C GLU A 124 -3.14 -14.55 5.86
N ILE A 125 -4.21 -13.78 5.66
CA ILE A 125 -5.28 -13.55 6.64
C ILE A 125 -6.64 -13.88 6.06
N SER A 126 -7.49 -14.54 6.85
CA SER A 126 -8.90 -14.71 6.52
C SER A 126 -9.71 -13.48 6.95
N PRO A 127 -10.50 -12.86 6.06
CA PRO A 127 -11.35 -11.74 6.45
C PRO A 127 -12.50 -12.17 7.38
N TYR A 128 -12.77 -13.46 7.50
CA TYR A 128 -13.87 -14.01 8.28
C TYR A 128 -13.50 -14.33 9.73
N LYS A 129 -12.22 -14.20 10.10
CA LYS A 129 -11.69 -14.60 11.41
C LYS A 129 -11.24 -13.40 12.27
N PHE A 130 -11.60 -12.19 11.87
CA PHE A 130 -11.42 -11.01 12.71
C PHE A 130 -12.44 -10.96 13.85
N THR A 131 -11.96 -10.57 15.03
CA THR A 131 -12.74 -10.31 16.24
C THR A 131 -12.61 -8.83 16.62
N GLY A 132 -13.55 -8.32 17.42
CA GLY A 132 -13.50 -6.94 17.94
C GLY A 132 -12.14 -6.56 18.53
N PRO A 133 -11.56 -7.37 19.45
CA PRO A 133 -10.24 -7.09 20.02
C PRO A 133 -9.09 -6.98 19.01
N ILE A 134 -9.12 -7.74 17.91
CA ILE A 134 -8.12 -7.59 16.84
C ILE A 134 -8.35 -6.27 16.11
N VAL A 135 -9.58 -5.98 15.71
CA VAL A 135 -9.92 -4.75 14.99
C VAL A 135 -9.55 -3.52 15.82
N ASP A 136 -9.92 -3.48 17.10
CA ASP A 136 -9.60 -2.37 18.01
C ASP A 136 -8.10 -2.18 18.16
N PHE A 137 -7.34 -3.26 18.29
CA PHE A 137 -5.88 -3.19 18.33
C PHE A 137 -5.31 -2.58 17.04
N LEU A 138 -5.80 -3.01 15.87
CA LEU A 138 -5.32 -2.51 14.57
C LEU A 138 -5.68 -1.04 14.31
N LYS A 139 -6.86 -0.59 14.75
CA LYS A 139 -7.28 0.83 14.67
C LYS A 139 -6.38 1.73 15.53
N ASN A 140 -5.94 1.23 16.68
CA ASN A 140 -5.07 1.96 17.60
C ASN A 140 -3.57 1.85 17.28
N LEU A 141 -3.18 1.19 16.18
CA LEU A 141 -1.77 1.13 15.78
C LEU A 141 -1.24 2.51 15.39
N ASP A 142 -0.16 2.91 16.04
CA ASP A 142 0.53 4.18 15.77
C ASP A 142 1.46 4.12 14.54
N ARG A 143 1.75 2.91 14.02
CA ARG A 143 2.76 2.65 12.98
C ARG A 143 2.30 1.66 11.91
N ARG A 144 2.99 1.67 10.77
CA ARG A 144 2.78 0.75 9.63
C ARG A 144 3.74 -0.44 9.69
N CYS A 145 3.50 -1.40 10.58
CA CYS A 145 4.36 -2.60 10.71
C CYS A 145 3.72 -3.90 10.17
N PHE A 146 2.50 -3.83 9.63
CA PHE A 146 1.77 -4.99 9.13
C PHE A 146 1.32 -4.83 7.68
N GLN A 147 1.40 -5.92 6.93
CA GLN A 147 0.78 -6.09 5.63
C GLN A 147 -0.09 -7.35 5.63
N PHE A 148 -1.36 -7.22 5.25
CA PHE A 148 -2.27 -8.36 5.17
C PHE A 148 -2.54 -8.73 3.71
N GLU A 149 -2.32 -10.00 3.39
CA GLU A 149 -2.75 -10.66 2.17
C GLU A 149 -4.12 -11.29 2.44
N ILE A 150 -5.17 -10.69 1.89
CA ILE A 150 -6.57 -11.04 2.16
C ILE A 150 -7.17 -11.66 0.92
N GLY A 151 -7.45 -12.97 1.01
CA GLY A 151 -8.14 -13.69 -0.05
C GLY A 151 -9.63 -13.37 -0.10
N VAL A 152 -10.05 -12.47 -0.98
CA VAL A 152 -11.48 -12.21 -1.30
C VAL A 152 -11.99 -13.22 -2.32
N GLN A 153 -11.18 -13.45 -3.36
CA GLN A 153 -11.38 -14.37 -4.49
C GLN A 153 -12.47 -13.92 -5.48
N SER A 154 -13.67 -13.59 -5.02
CA SER A 154 -14.74 -13.04 -5.84
C SER A 154 -15.77 -12.36 -4.94
N PHE A 155 -16.52 -11.38 -5.48
CA PHE A 155 -17.71 -10.85 -4.80
C PHE A 155 -18.99 -11.55 -5.24
N ASN A 156 -18.91 -12.49 -6.19
CA ASN A 156 -20.03 -13.33 -6.59
C ASN A 156 -20.21 -14.51 -5.65
N ARG A 157 -21.32 -14.53 -4.92
CA ARG A 157 -21.65 -15.60 -3.96
C ARG A 157 -21.68 -16.98 -4.61
N LYS A 158 -22.25 -17.11 -5.81
CA LYS A 158 -22.34 -18.40 -6.53
C LYS A 158 -20.96 -18.97 -6.84
N ALA A 159 -20.02 -18.10 -7.21
CA ALA A 159 -18.64 -18.50 -7.47
C ALA A 159 -17.92 -18.93 -6.21
N LEU A 160 -18.08 -18.19 -5.10
CA LEU A 160 -17.51 -18.57 -3.80
C LEU A 160 -18.08 -19.90 -3.28
N ASP A 161 -19.38 -20.12 -3.41
CA ASP A 161 -20.06 -21.36 -3.02
C ASP A 161 -19.50 -22.58 -3.77
N SER A 162 -19.35 -22.45 -5.10
CA SER A 162 -18.89 -23.55 -5.96
C SER A 162 -17.50 -24.08 -5.58
N VAL A 163 -16.68 -23.24 -4.96
CA VAL A 163 -15.34 -23.57 -4.50
C VAL A 163 -15.20 -23.73 -2.99
N GLY A 164 -16.32 -23.83 -2.26
CA GLY A 164 -16.33 -24.14 -0.83
C GLY A 164 -15.84 -22.99 0.07
N ARG A 165 -15.91 -21.74 -0.40
CA ARG A 165 -15.46 -20.56 0.37
C ARG A 165 -16.51 -20.07 1.36
N VAL A 166 -17.78 -20.10 0.98
CA VAL A 166 -18.90 -19.63 1.81
C VAL A 166 -19.05 -20.43 3.10
N ASN A 167 -18.82 -21.74 3.04
CA ASN A 167 -18.79 -22.59 4.24
C ASN A 167 -17.66 -22.23 5.23
N SER A 168 -16.78 -21.28 4.88
CA SER A 168 -15.73 -20.75 5.75
C SER A 168 -16.16 -19.48 6.51
N GLU A 169 -17.37 -18.96 6.26
CA GLU A 169 -17.98 -17.88 7.04
C GLU A 169 -18.51 -18.45 8.36
N PRO A 170 -18.10 -17.90 9.53
CA PRO A 170 -18.75 -18.23 10.80
C PRO A 170 -20.25 -17.95 10.70
N LYS A 171 -21.08 -18.80 11.33
CA LYS A 171 -22.49 -18.47 11.52
C LYS A 171 -22.56 -17.14 12.29
N ALA A 172 -23.41 -16.22 11.84
CA ALA A 172 -23.50 -14.85 12.34
C ALA A 172 -23.58 -14.70 13.88
N ALA A 173 -24.00 -15.74 14.59
CA ALA A 173 -24.10 -15.75 16.06
C ALA A 173 -22.75 -15.77 16.82
N GLU A 174 -21.62 -16.09 16.18
CA GLU A 174 -20.35 -16.37 16.90
C GLU A 174 -19.29 -15.26 16.82
N THR A 175 -19.50 -14.19 16.05
CA THR A 175 -18.51 -13.12 15.92
C THR A 175 -19.14 -11.76 16.20
N ALA A 176 -18.81 -11.20 17.37
CA ALA A 176 -19.28 -9.92 17.90
C ALA A 176 -18.74 -8.67 17.16
N VAL A 177 -18.42 -8.79 15.87
CA VAL A 177 -18.21 -7.60 15.03
C VAL A 177 -19.57 -7.34 14.39
N GLU A 178 -20.30 -6.35 14.89
CA GLU A 178 -21.56 -5.92 14.31
C GLU A 178 -21.38 -5.76 12.79
N GLU A 179 -22.30 -6.33 12.00
CA GLU A 179 -22.31 -6.04 10.57
C GLU A 179 -22.43 -4.53 10.41
N PRO A 180 -21.51 -3.86 9.71
CA PRO A 180 -21.58 -2.42 9.57
C PRO A 180 -22.92 -2.05 8.91
N ALA A 181 -23.68 -1.20 9.60
CA ALA A 181 -24.94 -0.67 9.11
C ALA A 181 -24.68 0.18 7.85
N GLY A 182 -24.70 -0.46 6.68
CA GLY A 182 -24.44 0.19 5.39
C GLY A 182 -23.70 -0.64 4.34
N GLY A 183 -23.40 -1.92 4.58
CA GLY A 183 -22.65 -2.76 3.63
C GLY A 183 -23.24 -2.78 2.21
N ALA A 184 -22.44 -2.39 1.21
CA ALA A 184 -22.82 -2.25 -0.20
C ALA A 184 -23.05 -3.61 -0.93
N GLY A 185 -23.57 -4.62 -0.24
CA GLY A 185 -23.79 -5.97 -0.79
C GLY A 185 -22.51 -6.76 -1.06
N THR A 186 -21.36 -6.35 -0.51
CA THR A 186 -20.05 -6.98 -0.74
C THR A 186 -19.71 -8.12 0.23
N GLY A 187 -20.59 -8.39 1.19
CA GLY A 187 -20.41 -9.38 2.24
C GLY A 187 -19.26 -9.07 3.19
N ARG A 188 -19.07 -9.94 4.18
CA ARG A 188 -18.12 -9.77 5.28
C ARG A 188 -16.68 -9.48 4.85
N ALA A 189 -16.23 -10.04 3.73
CA ALA A 189 -14.90 -9.75 3.21
C ALA A 189 -14.76 -8.30 2.72
N GLY A 190 -15.78 -7.78 2.04
CA GLY A 190 -15.80 -6.39 1.60
C GLY A 190 -15.91 -5.41 2.76
N ASP A 191 -16.69 -5.74 3.78
CA ASP A 191 -16.87 -4.90 4.97
C ASP A 191 -15.58 -4.81 5.80
N MET A 192 -14.91 -5.95 6.00
CA MET A 192 -13.62 -5.97 6.70
C MET A 192 -12.54 -5.20 5.94
N LEU A 193 -12.55 -5.25 4.59
CA LEU A 193 -11.65 -4.42 3.78
C LEU A 193 -11.90 -2.93 4.01
N ASP A 194 -13.16 -2.49 4.11
CA ASP A 194 -13.46 -1.08 4.37
C ASP A 194 -12.89 -0.63 5.72
N ILE A 195 -13.05 -1.45 6.77
CA ILE A 195 -12.47 -1.16 8.09
C ILE A 195 -10.95 -1.09 8.01
N LEU A 196 -10.32 -2.11 7.41
CA LEU A 196 -8.86 -2.20 7.39
C LEU A 196 -8.21 -1.09 6.57
N ILE A 197 -8.79 -0.73 5.42
CA ILE A 197 -8.25 0.30 4.53
C ILE A 197 -8.48 1.70 5.11
N ASN A 198 -9.68 1.98 5.63
CA ASN A 198 -10.05 3.34 6.02
C ASN A 198 -9.74 3.68 7.48
N GLU A 199 -9.69 2.69 8.38
CA GLU A 199 -9.60 2.91 9.82
C GLU A 199 -8.32 2.38 10.46
N THR A 200 -7.39 1.80 9.68
CA THR A 200 -6.15 1.25 10.22
C THR A 200 -4.92 1.70 9.43
N LYS A 201 -3.73 1.43 10.00
CA LYS A 201 -2.43 1.67 9.34
C LYS A 201 -1.88 0.41 8.66
N VAL A 202 -2.69 -0.64 8.50
CA VAL A 202 -2.26 -1.89 7.86
C VAL A 202 -2.18 -1.71 6.35
N ASN A 203 -1.12 -2.22 5.73
CA ASN A 203 -1.02 -2.25 4.27
C ASN A 203 -1.84 -3.44 3.73
N ILE A 204 -2.70 -3.22 2.74
CA ILE A 204 -3.61 -4.25 2.25
C ILE A 204 -3.22 -4.75 0.86
N HIS A 205 -2.96 -6.05 0.77
CA HIS A 205 -2.85 -6.80 -0.46
C HIS A 205 -4.10 -7.67 -0.60
N ALA A 206 -4.94 -7.42 -1.60
CA ALA A 206 -6.21 -8.13 -1.75
C ALA A 206 -6.19 -9.05 -2.98
N ASP A 207 -6.56 -10.31 -2.80
CA ASP A 207 -6.61 -11.29 -3.89
C ASP A 207 -8.01 -11.43 -4.48
N LEU A 208 -8.09 -11.36 -5.80
CA LEU A 208 -9.21 -11.77 -6.62
C LEU A 208 -8.78 -12.88 -7.58
N MET A 209 -9.74 -13.72 -7.94
CA MET A 209 -9.60 -14.74 -8.95
C MET A 209 -10.63 -14.52 -10.04
N TYR A 210 -10.27 -14.89 -11.27
CA TYR A 210 -11.21 -14.99 -12.37
C TYR A 210 -11.21 -16.40 -12.96
N GLY A 211 -12.33 -16.75 -13.59
CA GLY A 211 -12.51 -18.11 -14.10
C GLY A 211 -13.01 -19.11 -13.07
N LEU A 212 -13.48 -18.67 -11.91
CA LEU A 212 -14.13 -19.55 -10.95
C LEU A 212 -15.43 -20.13 -11.56
N PRO A 213 -15.77 -21.39 -11.28
CA PRO A 213 -17.07 -21.91 -11.68
C PRO A 213 -18.19 -21.11 -11.01
N GLY A 214 -19.20 -20.69 -11.78
CA GLY A 214 -20.29 -19.84 -11.28
C GLY A 214 -20.10 -18.35 -11.53
N ASP A 215 -18.88 -17.90 -11.88
CA ASP A 215 -18.66 -16.58 -12.47
C ASP A 215 -18.90 -16.62 -13.99
N ASN A 216 -19.54 -15.58 -14.50
CA ASN A 216 -19.41 -15.15 -15.89
C ASN A 216 -18.37 -14.01 -16.03
N TYR A 217 -18.15 -13.54 -17.25
CA TYR A 217 -17.21 -12.45 -17.53
C TYR A 217 -17.55 -11.17 -16.77
N ASP A 218 -18.81 -10.74 -16.79
CA ASP A 218 -19.25 -9.52 -16.12
C ASP A 218 -19.12 -9.62 -14.59
N ASP A 219 -19.35 -10.79 -14.00
CA ASP A 219 -19.14 -11.03 -12.56
C ASP A 219 -17.67 -10.81 -12.16
N CYS A 220 -16.74 -11.26 -13.01
CA CYS A 220 -15.30 -11.04 -12.79
C CYS A 220 -14.96 -9.54 -12.88
N VAL A 221 -15.48 -8.83 -13.89
CA VAL A 221 -15.27 -7.39 -14.07
C VAL A 221 -15.91 -6.58 -12.92
N ASN A 222 -17.12 -6.96 -12.49
CA ASN A 222 -17.79 -6.37 -11.35
C ASN A 222 -16.98 -6.57 -10.06
N SER A 223 -16.43 -7.77 -9.84
CA SER A 223 -15.59 -8.04 -8.66
C SER A 223 -14.31 -7.20 -8.67
N PHE A 224 -13.68 -7.06 -9.83
CA PHE A 224 -12.51 -6.21 -10.05
C PHE A 224 -12.82 -4.73 -9.72
N ASP A 225 -13.93 -4.20 -10.23
CA ASP A 225 -14.35 -2.82 -9.98
C ASP A 225 -14.70 -2.56 -8.52
N THR A 226 -15.45 -3.49 -7.91
CA THR A 226 -15.82 -3.42 -6.50
C THR A 226 -14.59 -3.36 -5.61
N LEU A 227 -13.58 -4.20 -5.86
CA LEU A 227 -12.35 -4.19 -5.06
C LEU A 227 -11.55 -2.89 -5.26
N LEU A 228 -11.35 -2.47 -6.51
CA LEU A 228 -10.52 -1.30 -6.80
C LEU A 228 -11.12 0.01 -6.30
N LYS A 229 -12.45 0.12 -6.24
CA LYS A 229 -13.12 1.26 -5.61
C LYS A 229 -12.80 1.40 -4.12
N LYS A 230 -12.48 0.30 -3.43
CA LYS A 230 -12.03 0.30 -2.02
C LYS A 230 -10.58 0.75 -1.85
N MET A 231 -9.80 0.83 -2.94
CA MET A 231 -8.42 1.31 -2.96
C MET A 231 -7.43 0.57 -2.02
N PRO A 232 -7.34 -0.78 -2.02
CA PRO A 232 -6.30 -1.49 -1.28
C PRO A 232 -4.89 -1.11 -1.78
N ASP A 233 -3.84 -1.27 -0.98
CA ASP A 233 -2.49 -0.87 -1.42
C ASP A 233 -1.96 -1.67 -2.63
N SER A 234 -2.46 -2.89 -2.81
CA SER A 234 -2.21 -3.70 -4.02
C SER A 234 -3.32 -4.73 -4.22
N VAL A 235 -3.53 -5.13 -5.47
CA VAL A 235 -4.53 -6.13 -5.85
C VAL A 235 -3.87 -7.21 -6.67
N GLN A 236 -4.22 -8.44 -6.38
CA GLN A 236 -3.73 -9.58 -7.10
C GLN A 236 -4.91 -10.24 -7.82
N PHE A 237 -4.95 -10.16 -9.16
CA PHE A 237 -6.06 -10.66 -9.99
C PHE A 237 -5.61 -11.87 -10.83
N TRP A 238 -5.79 -13.09 -10.30
CA TRP A 238 -5.26 -14.31 -10.92
C TRP A 238 -6.29 -15.15 -11.66
N GLN A 239 -5.84 -15.74 -12.75
CA GLN A 239 -6.53 -16.84 -13.41
C GLN A 239 -6.60 -18.05 -12.48
N LEU A 240 -7.78 -18.66 -12.37
CA LEU A 240 -7.94 -19.95 -11.71
C LEU A 240 -6.99 -21.00 -12.33
N LYS A 241 -6.38 -21.82 -11.46
CA LYS A 241 -5.53 -22.95 -11.82
C LYS A 241 -6.06 -24.24 -11.20
N LEU A 242 -6.06 -25.33 -11.96
CA LEU A 242 -6.50 -26.65 -11.49
C LEU A 242 -5.30 -27.46 -11.00
N LEU A 243 -4.91 -27.22 -9.75
CA LEU A 243 -3.77 -27.88 -9.13
C LEU A 243 -4.01 -29.38 -8.93
N ARG A 244 -2.96 -30.19 -9.12
CA ARG A 244 -3.03 -31.66 -8.93
C ARG A 244 -3.38 -31.96 -7.47
N GLY A 245 -4.29 -32.91 -7.24
CA GLY A 245 -4.73 -33.32 -5.89
C GLY A 245 -5.78 -32.42 -5.25
N THR A 246 -6.33 -31.43 -5.97
CA THR A 246 -7.41 -30.58 -5.46
C THR A 246 -8.79 -31.10 -5.87
N ARG A 247 -9.79 -30.91 -5.01
CA ARG A 247 -11.19 -31.30 -5.27
C ARG A 247 -11.75 -30.65 -6.53
N LEU A 248 -11.34 -29.43 -6.84
CA LEU A 248 -11.77 -28.73 -8.03
C LEU A 248 -11.26 -29.42 -9.31
N ARG A 249 -10.00 -29.88 -9.32
CA ARG A 249 -9.45 -30.62 -10.46
C ARG A 249 -10.14 -31.97 -10.63
N GLU A 250 -10.45 -32.67 -9.55
CA GLU A 250 -11.17 -33.95 -9.58
C GLU A 250 -12.58 -33.80 -10.20
N ASN A 251 -13.23 -32.66 -9.98
CA ASN A 251 -14.57 -32.37 -10.49
C ASN A 251 -14.58 -31.54 -11.79
N ALA A 252 -13.41 -31.24 -12.36
CA ALA A 252 -13.28 -30.33 -13.50
C ALA A 252 -14.17 -30.72 -14.69
N SER A 253 -14.18 -32.00 -15.07
CA SER A 253 -15.00 -32.51 -16.18
C SER A 253 -16.50 -32.35 -15.90
N LYS A 254 -16.96 -32.64 -14.68
CA LYS A 254 -18.37 -32.48 -14.28
C LYS A 254 -18.80 -31.02 -14.29
N MET A 255 -17.88 -30.11 -13.96
CA MET A 255 -18.10 -28.66 -13.95
C MET A 255 -17.85 -28.01 -15.32
N GLY A 256 -17.53 -28.79 -16.37
CA GLY A 256 -17.27 -28.28 -17.72
C GLY A 256 -16.05 -27.37 -17.84
N LEU A 257 -15.07 -27.51 -16.94
CA LEU A 257 -13.85 -26.70 -16.94
C LEU A 257 -12.84 -27.25 -17.94
N VAL A 258 -12.32 -26.38 -18.80
CA VAL A 258 -11.21 -26.70 -19.71
C VAL A 258 -9.98 -25.96 -19.24
N TYR A 259 -8.87 -26.67 -19.07
CA TYR A 259 -7.64 -26.15 -18.51
C TYR A 259 -6.42 -26.78 -19.18
N ASP A 260 -5.28 -26.11 -19.10
CA ASP A 260 -4.02 -26.65 -19.61
C ASP A 260 -3.56 -27.83 -18.73
N PRO A 261 -3.33 -29.04 -19.27
CA PRO A 261 -2.82 -30.15 -18.49
C PRO A 261 -1.37 -29.95 -18.01
N ASN A 262 -0.64 -28.99 -18.58
CA ASN A 262 0.73 -28.64 -18.23
C ASN A 262 0.78 -27.48 -17.22
N PRO A 263 1.83 -27.42 -16.37
CA PRO A 263 2.04 -26.26 -15.51
C PRO A 263 2.05 -24.95 -16.32
N PRO A 264 1.36 -23.89 -15.88
CA PRO A 264 0.82 -23.68 -14.52
C PRO A 264 -0.62 -24.15 -14.29
N TYR A 265 -1.18 -25.00 -15.16
CA TYR A 265 -2.54 -25.58 -15.07
C TYR A 265 -3.68 -24.56 -15.14
N ALA A 266 -3.51 -23.51 -15.93
CA ALA A 266 -4.46 -22.41 -16.03
C ALA A 266 -5.77 -22.85 -16.70
N VAL A 267 -6.90 -22.35 -16.18
CA VAL A 267 -8.22 -22.52 -16.82
C VAL A 267 -8.28 -21.75 -18.13
N ILE A 268 -8.50 -22.44 -19.23
CA ILE A 268 -8.61 -21.88 -20.58
C ILE A 268 -10.01 -21.32 -20.83
N LYS A 269 -11.05 -22.02 -20.35
CA LYS A 269 -12.45 -21.57 -20.39
C LYS A 269 -13.29 -22.28 -19.33
N THR A 270 -14.42 -21.67 -18.98
CA THR A 270 -15.50 -22.28 -18.20
C THR A 270 -16.76 -22.39 -19.07
N PRO A 271 -17.85 -23.02 -18.60
CA PRO A 271 -19.14 -22.97 -19.32
C PRO A 271 -19.69 -21.54 -19.52
N SER A 272 -19.28 -20.59 -18.67
CA SER A 272 -19.82 -19.23 -18.63
C SER A 272 -18.82 -18.14 -19.03
N ILE A 273 -17.57 -18.52 -19.36
CA ILE A 273 -16.51 -17.60 -19.77
C ILE A 273 -15.74 -18.24 -20.91
N SER A 274 -15.78 -17.61 -22.07
CA SER A 274 -15.08 -18.01 -23.28
C SER A 274 -13.57 -17.76 -23.19
N VAL A 275 -12.82 -18.35 -24.14
CA VAL A 275 -11.36 -18.14 -24.25
C VAL A 275 -11.01 -16.66 -24.47
N LEU A 276 -11.80 -15.96 -25.28
CA LEU A 276 -11.58 -14.54 -25.57
C LEU A 276 -11.81 -13.68 -24.33
N GLU A 277 -12.85 -13.97 -23.55
CA GLU A 277 -13.13 -13.29 -22.29
C GLU A 277 -12.04 -13.55 -21.24
N MET A 278 -11.55 -14.80 -21.13
CA MET A 278 -10.40 -15.12 -20.28
C MET A 278 -9.17 -14.29 -20.62
N PHE A 279 -8.89 -14.11 -21.91
CA PHE A 279 -7.78 -13.28 -22.37
C PHE A 279 -7.97 -11.79 -22.03
N ARG A 280 -9.21 -11.26 -22.13
CA ARG A 280 -9.52 -9.89 -21.71
C ARG A 280 -9.31 -9.69 -20.20
N LEU A 281 -9.73 -10.65 -19.37
CA LEU A 281 -9.51 -10.62 -17.91
C LEU A 281 -8.02 -10.73 -17.57
N GLN A 282 -7.26 -11.55 -18.29
CA GLN A 282 -5.81 -11.62 -18.17
C GLN A 282 -5.14 -10.27 -18.47
N LYS A 283 -5.58 -9.57 -19.52
CA LYS A 283 -5.09 -8.22 -19.82
C LYS A 283 -5.43 -7.22 -18.72
N LEU A 284 -6.63 -7.27 -18.14
CA LEU A 284 -6.94 -6.44 -16.96
C LEU A 284 -5.93 -6.67 -15.83
N GLY A 285 -5.63 -7.93 -15.48
CA GLY A 285 -4.62 -8.25 -14.47
C GLY A 285 -3.23 -7.71 -14.83
N ARG A 286 -2.83 -7.81 -16.10
CA ARG A 286 -1.54 -7.30 -16.56
C ARG A 286 -1.42 -5.77 -16.44
N TYR A 287 -2.46 -5.04 -16.81
CA TYR A 287 -2.44 -3.57 -16.74
C TYR A 287 -2.66 -3.07 -15.32
N LEU A 288 -3.41 -3.81 -14.49
CA LEU A 288 -3.44 -3.61 -13.04
C LEU A 288 -2.01 -3.63 -12.46
N ASP A 289 -1.17 -4.59 -12.85
CA ASP A 289 0.22 -4.63 -12.38
C ASP A 289 1.03 -3.41 -12.81
N ILE A 290 0.92 -3.01 -14.09
CA ILE A 290 1.68 -1.91 -14.68
C ILE A 290 1.29 -0.56 -14.05
N ILE A 291 0.00 -0.35 -13.79
CA ILE A 291 -0.56 0.95 -13.45
C ILE A 291 -0.82 1.09 -11.94
N TYR A 292 -1.34 0.05 -11.31
CA TYR A 292 -1.76 0.05 -9.91
C TYR A 292 -0.67 -0.50 -9.00
N ASN A 293 -0.31 -1.77 -9.14
CA ASN A 293 0.54 -2.49 -8.17
C ASN A 293 1.99 -2.01 -8.17
N HIS A 294 2.46 -1.41 -9.27
CA HIS A 294 3.79 -0.80 -9.29
C HIS A 294 3.90 0.36 -8.27
N GLY A 295 2.78 0.94 -7.84
CA GLY A 295 2.73 1.98 -6.81
C GLY A 295 3.30 3.34 -7.23
N HIS A 296 3.69 3.48 -8.50
CA HIS A 296 4.23 4.72 -9.03
C HIS A 296 3.19 5.79 -9.29
N LEU A 297 1.91 5.44 -9.44
CA LEU A 297 0.84 6.32 -9.90
C LEU A 297 -0.31 6.40 -8.88
N LYS A 298 0.00 6.29 -7.58
CA LYS A 298 -1.02 6.08 -6.53
C LYS A 298 -2.09 7.17 -6.54
N LEU A 299 -1.70 8.44 -6.65
CA LEU A 299 -2.65 9.54 -6.70
C LEU A 299 -3.30 9.70 -8.08
N SER A 300 -2.53 9.52 -9.14
CA SER A 300 -2.98 9.64 -10.54
C SER A 300 -4.06 8.62 -10.86
N VAL A 301 -3.92 7.39 -10.38
CA VAL A 301 -4.92 6.32 -10.53
C VAL A 301 -6.19 6.65 -9.78
N ARG A 302 -6.09 7.18 -8.54
CA ARG A 302 -7.27 7.64 -7.78
C ARG A 302 -8.03 8.71 -8.55
N ALA A 303 -7.32 9.69 -9.12
CA ALA A 303 -7.92 10.73 -9.96
C ALA A 303 -8.58 10.12 -11.20
N LEU A 304 -7.91 9.20 -11.90
CA LEU A 304 -8.47 8.51 -13.07
C LEU A 304 -9.75 7.73 -12.75
N PHE A 305 -9.81 7.05 -11.60
CA PHE A 305 -11.02 6.32 -11.18
C PHE A 305 -12.19 7.26 -10.89
N ASN A 306 -11.95 8.48 -10.39
CA ASN A 306 -13.00 9.48 -10.21
C ASN A 306 -13.50 10.08 -11.53
N LEU A 307 -12.74 9.93 -12.61
CA LEU A 307 -13.07 10.44 -13.94
C LEU A 307 -13.80 9.41 -14.81
N SER A 308 -13.75 8.12 -14.44
CA SER A 308 -14.43 7.02 -15.12
C SER A 308 -15.57 6.48 -14.27
N ALA A 309 -16.62 5.93 -14.89
CA ALA A 309 -17.72 5.34 -14.12
C ALA A 309 -17.29 4.06 -13.38
N ARG A 310 -16.33 3.33 -13.96
CA ARG A 310 -15.81 2.05 -13.45
C ARG A 310 -14.28 1.97 -13.65
N PRO A 311 -13.51 1.43 -12.67
CA PRO A 311 -12.08 1.18 -12.84
C PRO A 311 -11.74 0.36 -14.11
N SER A 312 -12.47 -0.71 -14.38
CA SER A 312 -12.29 -1.62 -15.51
C SER A 312 -12.45 -0.92 -16.86
N GLU A 313 -13.38 0.04 -16.97
CA GLU A 313 -13.55 0.84 -18.17
C GLU A 313 -12.29 1.65 -18.48
N PHE A 314 -11.71 2.29 -17.46
CA PHE A 314 -10.42 2.97 -17.59
C PHE A 314 -9.32 2.00 -18.06
N PHE A 315 -9.22 0.82 -17.46
CA PHE A 315 -8.21 -0.17 -17.85
C PHE A 315 -8.40 -0.65 -19.29
N PHE A 316 -9.64 -0.89 -19.74
CA PHE A 316 -9.90 -1.29 -21.13
C PHE A 316 -9.55 -0.19 -22.13
N GLN A 317 -9.88 1.07 -21.83
CA GLN A 317 -9.47 2.19 -22.68
C GLN A 317 -7.94 2.33 -22.73
N LEU A 318 -7.26 2.06 -21.62
CA LEU A 318 -5.81 2.10 -21.55
C LEU A 318 -5.16 0.95 -22.33
N ILE A 319 -5.71 -0.26 -22.25
CA ILE A 319 -5.29 -1.42 -23.04
C ILE A 319 -5.40 -1.09 -24.53
N GLU A 320 -6.54 -0.56 -24.98
CA GLU A 320 -6.75 -0.14 -26.37
C GLU A 320 -5.72 0.93 -26.79
N PHE A 321 -5.45 1.91 -25.91
CA PHE A 321 -4.44 2.93 -26.15
C PHE A 321 -3.04 2.33 -26.34
N PHE A 322 -2.63 1.39 -25.50
CA PHE A 322 -1.32 0.74 -25.60
C PHE A 322 -1.20 -0.08 -26.89
N GLU A 323 -2.22 -0.88 -27.20
CA GLU A 323 -2.26 -1.72 -28.42
C GLU A 323 -2.20 -0.88 -29.69
N ARG A 324 -3.07 0.14 -29.81
CA ARG A 324 -3.13 1.00 -30.98
C ARG A 324 -1.84 1.80 -31.20
N ASN A 325 -1.11 2.11 -30.12
CA ASN A 325 0.17 2.82 -30.19
C ASN A 325 1.40 1.87 -30.24
N GLY A 326 1.20 0.54 -30.28
CA GLY A 326 2.29 -0.43 -30.30
C GLY A 326 3.21 -0.37 -29.06
N ILE A 327 2.67 0.00 -27.90
CA ILE A 327 3.45 0.14 -26.67
C ILE A 327 3.66 -1.24 -26.05
N ALA A 328 4.92 -1.62 -25.84
CA ALA A 328 5.26 -2.87 -25.20
C ALA A 328 4.83 -2.87 -23.72
N GLU A 329 4.21 -3.96 -23.28
CA GLU A 329 3.76 -4.15 -21.90
C GLU A 329 4.92 -4.52 -20.95
N THR A 330 6.10 -4.84 -21.47
CA THR A 330 7.25 -5.34 -20.71
C THR A 330 8.34 -4.27 -20.57
N ALA A 331 9.07 -4.33 -19.45
CA ALA A 331 10.21 -3.44 -19.19
C ALA A 331 9.91 -1.93 -19.36
N ILE A 332 8.69 -1.50 -19.03
CA ILE A 332 8.30 -0.09 -19.07
C ILE A 332 9.11 0.66 -18.01
N SER A 333 9.98 1.57 -18.45
CA SER A 333 10.73 2.42 -17.54
C SER A 333 9.77 3.35 -16.80
N ARG A 334 10.15 3.77 -15.59
CA ARG A 334 9.37 4.75 -14.82
C ARG A 334 9.05 6.00 -15.64
N GLN A 335 10.00 6.57 -16.37
CA GLN A 335 9.73 7.76 -17.19
C GLN A 335 8.73 7.47 -18.31
N ASN A 336 8.84 6.32 -18.98
CA ASN A 336 7.91 5.94 -20.03
C ASN A 336 6.50 5.69 -19.48
N LEU A 337 6.37 5.06 -18.32
CA LEU A 337 5.08 4.87 -17.64
C LEU A 337 4.34 6.19 -17.47
N PHE A 338 4.99 7.21 -16.89
CA PHE A 338 4.38 8.52 -16.71
C PHE A 338 4.08 9.22 -18.04
N SER A 339 4.96 9.08 -19.04
CA SER A 339 4.73 9.65 -20.38
C SER A 339 3.51 9.01 -21.06
N TYR A 340 3.35 7.70 -20.97
CA TYR A 340 2.22 6.99 -21.56
C TYR A 340 0.91 7.34 -20.87
N VAL A 341 0.89 7.44 -19.54
CA VAL A 341 -0.32 7.86 -18.80
C VAL A 341 -0.67 9.31 -19.08
N ARG A 342 0.31 10.22 -19.19
CA ARG A 342 0.07 11.60 -19.66
C ARG A 342 -0.57 11.60 -21.05
N ARG A 343 0.01 10.89 -22.02
CA ARG A 343 -0.50 10.85 -23.41
C ARG A 343 -1.90 10.24 -23.48
N PHE A 344 -2.16 9.20 -22.69
CA PHE A 344 -3.50 8.64 -22.54
C PHE A 344 -4.48 9.71 -22.01
N ALA A 345 -4.10 10.44 -20.96
CA ALA A 345 -4.91 11.51 -20.39
C ALA A 345 -5.16 12.66 -21.39
N GLU A 346 -4.15 13.03 -22.19
CA GLU A 346 -4.30 14.03 -23.26
C GLU A 346 -5.32 13.63 -24.31
N GLU A 347 -5.43 12.33 -24.61
CA GLU A 347 -6.37 11.84 -25.61
C GLU A 347 -7.77 11.62 -25.04
N LYS A 348 -7.89 11.06 -23.83
CA LYS A 348 -9.16 10.58 -23.27
C LYS A 348 -9.79 11.54 -22.27
N VAL A 349 -8.99 12.28 -21.51
CA VAL A 349 -9.48 13.16 -20.44
C VAL A 349 -9.57 14.60 -20.91
N ARG A 350 -8.53 15.10 -21.59
CA ARG A 350 -8.45 16.51 -22.02
C ARG A 350 -9.60 16.97 -22.90
N PRO A 351 -10.03 16.22 -23.94
CA PRO A 351 -11.14 16.65 -24.78
C PRO A 351 -12.48 16.67 -24.03
N ALA A 352 -12.62 15.84 -22.99
CA ALA A 352 -13.81 15.83 -22.14
C ALA A 352 -13.80 16.99 -21.12
N SER A 353 -12.63 17.36 -20.59
CA SER A 353 -12.48 18.51 -19.68
C SER A 353 -11.01 18.89 -19.46
N GLU A 354 -10.63 20.11 -19.86
CA GLU A 354 -9.30 20.68 -19.58
C GLU A 354 -9.04 20.81 -18.07
N ALA A 355 -10.08 21.12 -17.27
CA ALA A 355 -9.96 21.22 -15.82
C ALA A 355 -9.60 19.87 -15.18
N LYS A 356 -10.30 18.79 -15.58
CA LYS A 356 -10.00 17.43 -15.11
C LYS A 356 -8.61 16.96 -15.54
N TYR A 357 -8.21 17.31 -16.77
CA TYR A 357 -6.86 17.03 -17.27
C TYR A 357 -5.78 17.78 -16.47
N SER A 358 -6.01 19.05 -16.14
CA SER A 358 -5.09 19.86 -15.31
C SER A 358 -4.84 19.19 -13.95
N VAL A 359 -5.90 18.75 -13.26
CA VAL A 359 -5.79 18.03 -11.99
C VAL A 359 -4.97 16.75 -12.14
N LEU A 360 -5.27 15.93 -13.15
CA LEU A 360 -4.54 14.67 -13.38
C LEU A 360 -3.06 14.89 -13.71
N LEU A 361 -2.72 15.95 -14.45
CA LEU A 361 -1.33 16.31 -14.73
C LEU A 361 -0.58 16.69 -13.45
N ASP A 362 -1.24 17.39 -12.54
CA ASP A 362 -0.72 17.71 -11.21
C ASP A 362 -0.55 16.46 -10.34
N CYS A 363 -1.49 15.52 -10.38
CA CYS A 363 -1.34 14.20 -9.74
C CYS A 363 -0.14 13.41 -10.29
N LEU A 364 0.08 13.43 -11.61
CA LEU A 364 1.24 12.79 -12.25
C LEU A 364 2.55 13.44 -11.81
N ARG A 365 2.59 14.76 -11.69
CA ARG A 365 3.77 15.47 -11.17
C ARG A 365 4.02 15.07 -9.71
N PHE A 366 2.98 15.05 -8.89
CA PHE A 366 3.05 14.63 -7.48
C PHE A 366 3.65 13.23 -7.37
N ASP A 367 3.06 12.25 -8.06
CA ASP A 367 3.47 10.85 -8.01
C ASP A 367 4.93 10.67 -8.50
N PHE A 368 5.32 11.43 -9.53
CA PHE A 368 6.70 11.40 -10.02
C PHE A 368 7.68 11.93 -8.98
N ILE A 369 7.33 12.98 -8.24
CA ILE A 369 8.22 13.57 -7.23
C ILE A 369 8.23 12.72 -5.95
N ALA A 370 7.07 12.19 -5.55
CA ALA A 370 6.90 11.37 -4.35
C ALA A 370 7.65 10.03 -4.46
N GLY A 371 7.68 9.43 -5.65
CA GLY A 371 8.42 8.18 -5.89
C GLY A 371 9.94 8.35 -6.04
N GLU A 372 10.48 9.57 -5.98
CA GLU A 372 11.91 9.82 -6.18
C GLU A 372 12.65 10.07 -4.87
N SER A 373 13.69 9.27 -4.62
CA SER A 373 14.49 9.33 -3.39
C SER A 373 15.82 10.06 -3.58
N LYS A 374 16.31 10.15 -4.82
CA LYS A 374 17.57 10.79 -5.17
C LYS A 374 17.34 12.19 -5.71
N ARG A 375 18.44 12.90 -5.98
CA ARG A 375 18.37 14.17 -6.73
C ARG A 375 17.92 13.89 -8.15
N PHE A 376 16.91 14.61 -8.63
CA PHE A 376 16.32 14.41 -9.95
C PHE A 376 15.96 15.76 -10.60
N SER A 377 15.75 15.72 -11.91
CA SER A 377 15.03 16.75 -12.65
C SER A 377 13.70 16.18 -13.11
N LEU A 378 12.62 16.96 -12.97
CA LEU A 378 11.34 16.58 -13.53
C LEU A 378 11.48 16.43 -15.07
N PRO A 379 10.97 15.36 -15.70
CA PRO A 379 11.01 15.20 -17.15
C PRO A 379 10.31 16.36 -17.86
N ASP A 380 10.77 16.75 -19.04
CA ASP A 380 10.21 17.88 -19.79
C ASP A 380 8.71 17.75 -20.02
N PHE A 381 8.22 16.52 -20.23
CA PHE A 381 6.80 16.25 -20.42
C PHE A 381 5.95 16.41 -19.13
N LEU A 382 6.55 16.50 -17.95
CA LEU A 382 5.82 16.82 -16.71
C LEU A 382 6.08 18.25 -16.24
N LYS A 383 7.07 18.96 -16.81
CA LYS A 383 7.30 20.36 -16.49
C LYS A 383 6.08 21.17 -16.90
N PRO A 384 5.57 22.07 -16.05
CA PRO A 384 4.61 23.08 -16.48
C PRO A 384 5.18 23.83 -17.69
N GLU A 385 4.37 24.14 -18.70
CA GLU A 385 4.76 25.04 -19.81
C GLU A 385 5.31 26.37 -19.27
N LYS A 386 4.85 26.76 -18.07
CA LYS A 386 5.32 27.90 -17.29
C LYS A 386 6.09 27.48 -16.04
N MET A 387 7.00 26.51 -16.10
CA MET A 387 8.04 26.37 -15.07
C MET A 387 9.05 27.52 -15.21
N ARG A 388 8.56 28.76 -15.16
CA ARG A 388 9.38 29.91 -14.82
C ARG A 388 9.68 29.74 -13.34
N ARG A 389 10.92 30.04 -12.91
CA ARG A 389 11.08 30.52 -11.53
C ARG A 389 9.99 31.57 -11.37
N ASP A 390 9.03 31.36 -10.49
CA ASP A 390 8.12 32.41 -10.09
C ASP A 390 9.04 33.46 -9.48
N GLN A 391 9.48 34.44 -10.27
CA GLN A 391 10.47 35.42 -9.85
C GLN A 391 9.88 36.31 -8.76
N GLY A 392 8.55 36.43 -8.71
CA GLY A 392 7.83 37.07 -7.62
C GLY A 392 7.93 36.26 -6.33
N LEU A 393 7.73 34.94 -6.38
CA LEU A 393 7.90 34.07 -5.22
C LEU A 393 9.37 33.88 -4.80
N PHE A 394 10.25 33.65 -5.77
CA PHE A 394 11.68 33.52 -5.55
C PHE A 394 12.25 34.84 -5.04
N GLY A 395 11.82 35.98 -5.59
CA GLY A 395 12.15 37.33 -5.13
C GLY A 395 11.56 37.60 -3.75
N TYR A 396 10.28 37.33 -3.52
CA TYR A 396 9.63 37.47 -2.20
C TYR A 396 10.32 36.63 -1.13
N ILE A 397 10.61 35.35 -1.40
CA ILE A 397 11.36 34.49 -0.47
C ILE A 397 12.78 35.02 -0.32
N GLN A 398 13.45 35.43 -1.40
CA GLN A 398 14.80 35.95 -1.35
C GLN A 398 14.88 37.26 -0.55
N ASP A 399 13.95 38.20 -0.73
CA ASP A 399 13.84 39.49 -0.04
C ASP A 399 13.37 39.33 1.41
N SER A 400 12.54 38.33 1.69
CA SER A 400 12.05 38.05 3.04
C SER A 400 13.05 37.24 3.88
N VAL A 401 13.93 36.45 3.23
CA VAL A 401 15.06 35.72 3.86
C VAL A 401 16.32 36.60 3.95
N LEU A 402 16.55 37.48 2.97
CA LEU A 402 17.60 38.50 2.99
C LEU A 402 17.05 39.78 3.60
N ARG A 403 17.07 39.87 4.93
CA ARG A 403 17.12 41.20 5.55
C ARG A 403 18.47 41.83 5.16
N PRO A 404 18.56 43.17 5.09
CA PRO A 404 19.83 43.87 4.80
C PRO A 404 21.01 43.40 5.67
N ASP A 405 20.71 42.82 6.84
CA ASP A 405 21.67 42.37 7.85
C ASP A 405 21.79 40.83 7.97
N SER A 406 21.05 40.02 7.21
CA SER A 406 21.10 38.54 7.29
C SER A 406 21.76 37.89 6.07
N ALA A 407 22.92 37.27 6.27
CA ALA A 407 23.70 36.57 5.23
C ALA A 407 23.15 35.17 4.88
N VAL A 408 21.83 34.98 4.84
CA VAL A 408 21.20 33.68 4.55
C VAL A 408 20.91 33.57 3.05
N LYS A 409 21.68 32.75 2.34
CA LYS A 409 21.38 32.37 0.95
C LYS A 409 20.57 31.07 0.93
N LEU A 410 19.46 31.04 0.19
CA LEU A 410 18.80 29.80 -0.20
C LEU A 410 19.82 28.82 -0.81
N SER A 411 20.14 27.77 -0.08
CA SER A 411 21.07 26.74 -0.54
C SER A 411 20.50 26.08 -1.79
N ARG A 412 21.40 25.70 -2.68
CA ARG A 412 21.11 24.87 -3.87
C ARG A 412 20.58 23.46 -3.54
N ALA A 413 20.26 23.16 -2.27
CA ALA A 413 19.79 21.87 -1.77
C ALA A 413 18.25 21.72 -1.77
N PHE A 414 17.50 22.70 -2.28
CA PHE A 414 16.03 22.65 -2.33
C PHE A 414 15.50 22.77 -3.76
N SER A 415 14.43 22.02 -4.04
CA SER A 415 13.59 22.17 -5.23
C SER A 415 12.19 22.58 -4.81
N LEU A 416 11.65 23.65 -5.41
CA LEU A 416 10.29 24.15 -5.15
C LEU A 416 9.40 23.85 -6.34
N PHE A 417 8.25 23.24 -6.07
CA PHE A 417 7.22 22.91 -7.05
C PHE A 417 5.93 23.65 -6.68
N ARG A 418 5.33 24.31 -7.66
CA ARG A 418 3.99 24.89 -7.55
C ARG A 418 3.05 24.01 -8.36
N PHE A 419 1.92 23.67 -7.75
CA PHE A 419 0.82 22.98 -8.39
C PHE A 419 -0.31 23.98 -8.64
N ASP A 420 -1.02 23.79 -9.75
CA ASP A 420 -2.12 24.68 -10.13
C ASP A 420 -3.40 24.33 -9.36
N ASN A 421 -3.48 23.11 -8.83
CA ASN A 421 -4.61 22.57 -8.07
C ASN A 421 -4.19 22.19 -6.63
N ASP A 422 -5.16 22.11 -5.70
CA ASP A 422 -4.91 21.60 -4.34
C ASP A 422 -4.80 20.07 -4.38
N ILE A 423 -3.56 19.59 -4.45
CA ILE A 423 -3.26 18.16 -4.53
C ILE A 423 -3.42 17.46 -3.17
N VAL A 424 -3.28 18.21 -2.06
CA VAL A 424 -3.34 17.63 -0.71
C VAL A 424 -4.77 17.23 -0.37
N GLU A 425 -5.75 18.06 -0.75
CA GLU A 425 -7.19 17.75 -0.64
C GLU A 425 -7.64 16.65 -1.64
N ALA A 426 -7.13 16.69 -2.88
CA ALA A 426 -7.37 15.63 -3.88
C ALA A 426 -6.80 14.25 -3.45
N ALA A 427 -5.75 14.25 -2.60
CA ALA A 427 -5.09 13.04 -2.10
C ALA A 427 -5.60 12.56 -0.73
N SER A 428 -6.13 13.44 0.13
CA SER A 428 -6.51 13.12 1.51
C SER A 428 -7.87 12.42 1.64
N GLY A 429 -8.77 12.55 0.67
CA GLY A 429 -10.08 11.90 0.72
C GLY A 429 -10.98 12.38 1.86
N THR A 430 -10.67 13.51 2.49
CA THR A 430 -11.50 14.13 3.52
C THR A 430 -12.53 15.02 2.79
N GLU A 431 -13.82 14.82 3.09
CA GLU A 431 -15.03 15.25 2.35
C GLU A 431 -15.45 14.45 1.09
N LEU A 432 -15.67 13.13 1.25
CA LEU A 432 -16.44 12.33 0.26
C LEU A 432 -17.60 11.51 0.86
N PHE A 433 -17.88 11.63 2.16
CA PHE A 433 -18.89 10.82 2.86
C PHE A 433 -19.82 11.66 3.73
N ALA A 434 -20.58 12.56 3.11
CA ALA A 434 -21.91 12.96 3.57
C ALA A 434 -22.64 13.54 2.36
N ASP A 435 -23.87 13.09 2.12
CA ASP A 435 -24.88 13.64 1.19
C ASP A 435 -24.72 13.59 -0.34
N GLY A 436 -23.58 13.20 -0.91
CA GLY A 436 -23.49 13.06 -2.37
C GLY A 436 -23.42 14.38 -3.14
N SER A 437 -23.07 15.48 -2.48
CA SER A 437 -22.53 16.70 -3.11
C SER A 437 -21.02 16.57 -3.38
N GLY A 438 -20.62 15.49 -4.07
CA GLY A 438 -19.21 15.21 -4.36
C GLY A 438 -18.61 16.26 -5.28
N PHE A 439 -17.61 16.99 -4.78
CA PHE A 439 -16.94 18.11 -5.45
C PHE A 439 -17.90 19.24 -5.88
N GLY A 440 -17.50 20.47 -5.59
CA GLY A 440 -17.87 21.61 -6.41
C GLY A 440 -17.29 21.52 -7.84
N LEU A 441 -17.37 20.37 -8.53
CA LEU A 441 -17.21 20.27 -9.99
C LEU A 441 -18.36 21.00 -10.71
N ASN A 442 -19.42 21.38 -9.99
CA ASN A 442 -20.50 22.28 -10.41
C ASN A 442 -20.40 23.70 -9.82
N ALA A 443 -19.38 24.02 -9.02
CA ALA A 443 -19.23 25.37 -8.53
C ALA A 443 -18.69 26.26 -9.67
N ALA A 444 -19.50 27.24 -10.07
CA ALA A 444 -19.15 28.27 -11.05
C ALA A 444 -18.00 29.20 -10.57
N GLU A 445 -17.38 28.92 -9.40
CA GLU A 445 -16.29 29.72 -8.86
C GLU A 445 -15.04 28.86 -8.58
N PRO A 446 -13.87 29.27 -9.09
CA PRO A 446 -12.63 28.55 -8.94
C PRO A 446 -11.97 28.96 -7.62
N SER A 447 -12.12 28.19 -6.55
CA SER A 447 -11.26 28.31 -5.35
C SER A 447 -9.85 27.78 -5.66
N ARG A 448 -9.12 28.51 -6.51
CA ARG A 448 -7.71 28.26 -6.85
C ARG A 448 -6.81 28.57 -5.65
N ARG A 449 -6.63 27.63 -4.73
CA ARG A 449 -5.47 27.64 -3.85
C ARG A 449 -4.52 26.55 -4.34
N GLY A 450 -3.56 26.93 -5.18
CA GLY A 450 -2.51 26.02 -5.61
C GLY A 450 -1.65 25.60 -4.41
N ALA A 451 -1.31 24.32 -4.33
CA ALA A 451 -0.40 23.81 -3.30
C ALA A 451 1.06 23.99 -3.73
N TYR A 452 1.96 24.23 -2.77
CA TYR A 452 3.39 24.24 -2.98
C TYR A 452 4.04 23.03 -2.29
N MET A 453 5.09 22.50 -2.92
CA MET A 453 5.95 21.47 -2.34
C MET A 453 7.40 21.90 -2.40
N ALA A 454 8.05 21.93 -1.23
CA ALA A 454 9.50 22.03 -1.14
C ALA A 454 10.12 20.65 -0.89
N VAL A 455 11.15 20.31 -1.68
CA VAL A 455 11.94 19.09 -1.51
C VAL A 455 13.35 19.47 -1.09
N ARG A 456 13.72 19.11 0.14
CA ARG A 456 15.09 19.23 0.66
C ARG A 456 15.88 17.99 0.33
N HIS A 457 17.05 18.13 -0.27
CA HIS A 457 18.02 17.05 -0.41
C HIS A 457 18.89 16.97 0.84
N VAL A 458 18.97 15.79 1.46
CA VAL A 458 19.73 15.53 2.69
C VAL A 458 20.85 14.56 2.39
N ALA A 459 22.06 14.86 2.86
CA ALA A 459 23.15 13.89 2.89
C ALA A 459 23.12 13.20 4.27
N ASN A 460 22.94 11.88 4.27
CA ASN A 460 22.94 11.07 5.47
C ASN A 460 24.38 10.80 5.93
N ALA A 461 24.55 10.48 7.21
CA ALA A 461 25.86 10.23 7.83
C ALA A 461 26.59 9.01 7.23
N ASP A 462 25.86 8.08 6.61
CA ASP A 462 26.37 6.92 5.90
C ASP A 462 26.80 7.22 4.44
N GLY A 463 26.75 8.48 4.03
CA GLY A 463 27.08 8.93 2.67
C GLY A 463 25.96 8.74 1.65
N THR A 464 24.79 8.25 2.05
CA THR A 464 23.62 8.17 1.16
C THR A 464 22.92 9.53 1.04
N PHE A 465 22.19 9.72 -0.06
CA PHE A 465 21.36 10.92 -0.27
C PHE A 465 19.89 10.56 -0.10
N GLY A 466 19.18 11.36 0.71
CA GLY A 466 17.74 11.29 0.90
C GLY A 466 17.04 12.58 0.52
N SER A 467 15.72 12.58 0.59
CA SER A 467 14.90 13.77 0.43
C SER A 467 13.86 13.91 1.55
N ARG A 468 13.61 15.14 1.99
CA ARG A 468 12.49 15.49 2.87
C ARG A 468 11.54 16.42 2.11
N ARG A 469 10.24 16.21 2.24
CA ARG A 469 9.21 16.94 1.49
C ARG A 469 8.36 17.74 2.46
N TYR A 470 8.02 18.96 2.08
CA TYR A 470 7.27 19.93 2.88
C TYR A 470 6.16 20.53 2.02
N TRP A 471 4.97 20.69 2.59
CA TRP A 471 3.77 21.18 1.91
C TRP A 471 3.31 22.50 2.52
N PHE A 472 2.81 23.40 1.68
CA PHE A 472 2.24 24.66 2.14
C PHE A 472 1.30 25.25 1.08
N ASN A 473 0.28 25.96 1.55
CA ASN A 473 -0.74 26.56 0.67
C ASN A 473 -0.52 28.07 0.49
N ASP A 474 0.20 28.72 1.40
CA ASP A 474 0.62 30.11 1.27
C ASP A 474 2.14 30.18 1.06
N PRO A 475 2.65 30.84 0.02
CA PRO A 475 4.08 31.04 -0.14
C PRO A 475 4.76 31.75 1.05
N GLY A 476 4.03 32.56 1.83
CA GLY A 476 4.49 33.14 3.10
C GLY A 476 4.79 32.11 4.19
N ASP A 477 4.21 30.91 4.13
CA ASP A 477 4.51 29.81 5.06
C ASP A 477 5.91 29.23 4.84
N PHE A 478 6.50 29.45 3.66
CA PHE A 478 7.87 29.05 3.39
C PHE A 478 8.86 29.77 4.33
N LEU A 479 8.59 31.02 4.69
CA LEU A 479 9.45 31.80 5.61
C LEU A 479 9.48 31.23 7.02
N ALA A 480 8.53 30.36 7.37
CA ALA A 480 8.58 29.68 8.63
C ALA A 480 9.24 28.30 8.57
N LEU A 481 9.47 27.77 7.37
CA LEU A 481 10.43 26.67 7.17
C LEU A 481 11.87 27.12 7.45
N ASP A 482 12.15 28.42 7.58
CA ASP A 482 13.43 28.95 8.08
C ASP A 482 13.84 28.34 9.42
N TYR A 483 12.88 27.91 10.25
CA TYR A 483 13.11 27.14 11.47
C TYR A 483 13.90 25.84 11.22
N PHE A 484 13.62 25.14 10.11
CA PHE A 484 14.32 23.92 9.71
C PHE A 484 15.60 24.17 8.91
N TYR A 485 15.80 25.43 8.52
CA TYR A 485 16.92 25.92 7.72
C TYR A 485 18.10 26.36 8.58
N CYS A 486 17.82 26.99 9.73
CA CYS A 486 18.83 27.47 10.68
C CYS A 486 19.41 26.36 11.57
N ALA A 487 18.80 25.18 11.60
CA ALA A 487 19.43 24.01 12.19
C ALA A 487 20.59 23.57 11.30
N ASP A 488 21.83 23.66 11.81
CA ASP A 488 23.02 23.27 11.05
C ASP A 488 22.93 21.80 10.57
N LYS A 489 23.95 21.34 9.83
CA LYS A 489 24.06 19.95 9.33
C LYS A 489 23.89 18.88 10.43
N ASN A 490 23.93 19.27 11.71
CA ASN A 490 23.82 18.44 12.90
C ASN A 490 22.56 18.71 13.75
N GLY A 491 21.61 19.54 13.27
CA GLY A 491 20.35 19.80 13.96
C GLY A 491 20.43 20.79 15.13
N ARG A 492 21.49 21.60 15.25
CA ARG A 492 21.62 22.59 16.33
C ARG A 492 21.06 23.96 15.91
N PHE A 493 20.22 24.55 16.76
CA PHE A 493 19.81 25.95 16.62
C PHE A 493 21.02 26.87 16.78
N PRO A 494 21.06 28.03 16.09
CA PRO A 494 22.02 29.08 16.41
C PRO A 494 21.86 29.47 17.89
N PRO A 495 22.94 29.69 18.63
CA PRO A 495 22.86 30.18 20.01
C PRO A 495 22.14 31.53 20.04
N ALA A 496 21.36 31.77 21.11
CA ALA A 496 20.57 33.01 21.31
C ALA A 496 21.43 34.28 21.42
N GLU A 497 22.74 34.12 21.57
CA GLU A 497 23.70 35.20 21.72
C GLU A 497 24.72 35.14 20.58
N GLY A 498 24.61 36.10 19.66
CA GLY A 498 25.52 36.29 18.52
C GLY A 498 24.77 36.78 17.28
N ASP A 499 25.02 38.03 16.89
CA ASP A 499 24.68 38.70 15.62
C ASP A 499 23.32 38.41 14.95
N PHE A 500 22.32 37.96 15.72
CA PHE A 500 20.93 37.91 15.29
C PHE A 500 20.11 38.88 16.16
N ASP A 501 19.38 39.76 15.48
CA ASP A 501 18.49 40.75 16.11
C ASP A 501 17.48 40.06 17.05
N GLY A 502 17.63 40.29 18.36
CA GLY A 502 16.81 39.72 19.42
C GLY A 502 15.32 40.11 19.38
N ALA A 503 14.94 41.09 18.55
CA ALA A 503 13.54 41.39 18.26
C ALA A 503 12.92 40.32 17.33
N CYS A 504 13.71 39.77 16.41
CA CYS A 504 13.28 38.76 15.47
C CYS A 504 13.02 37.40 16.15
N TYR A 505 13.85 37.04 17.14
CA TYR A 505 13.66 35.83 17.96
C TYR A 505 12.43 35.92 18.87
N ARG A 506 12.15 37.10 19.43
CA ARG A 506 10.93 37.34 20.24
C ARG A 506 9.65 37.28 19.41
N ALA A 507 9.59 37.97 18.27
CA ALA A 507 8.45 37.90 17.35
C ALA A 507 8.26 36.48 16.76
N PHE A 508 9.34 35.72 16.62
CA PHE A 508 9.31 34.31 16.26
C PHE A 508 8.62 33.46 17.34
N LEU A 509 9.04 33.60 18.61
CA LEU A 509 8.47 32.85 19.74
C LEU A 509 6.99 33.17 19.98
N GLU A 510 6.58 34.43 19.85
CA GLU A 510 5.19 34.86 20.03
C GLU A 510 4.23 34.25 18.99
N GLY A 511 4.68 34.09 17.74
CA GLY A 511 3.91 33.45 16.67
C GLY A 511 4.16 31.95 16.50
N PHE A 512 5.03 31.36 17.33
CA PHE A 512 5.50 29.98 17.16
C PHE A 512 4.38 28.94 17.38
N PRO A 513 3.55 29.00 18.44
CA PRO A 513 2.51 28.00 18.66
C PRO A 513 1.49 27.93 17.52
N ALA A 514 0.98 29.09 17.07
CA ALA A 514 0.03 29.17 15.96
C ALA A 514 0.63 28.66 14.64
N ARG A 515 1.92 28.92 14.41
CA ARG A 515 2.66 28.38 13.26
C ARG A 515 2.89 26.87 13.36
N VAL A 516 3.19 26.34 14.54
CA VAL A 516 3.33 24.90 14.77
C VAL A 516 2.02 24.17 14.52
N GLU A 517 0.89 24.67 15.02
CA GLU A 517 -0.43 24.11 14.71
C GLU A 517 -0.72 24.15 13.20
N LYS A 518 -0.41 25.27 12.55
CA LYS A 518 -0.53 25.42 11.09
C LYS A 518 0.34 24.41 10.33
N TYR A 519 1.57 24.15 10.78
CA TYR A 519 2.51 23.19 10.15
C TYR A 519 2.16 21.73 10.42
N ILE A 520 1.64 21.42 11.61
CA ILE A 520 1.04 20.10 11.88
C ILE A 520 -0.12 19.85 10.92
N GLY A 521 -0.95 20.86 10.65
CA GLY A 521 -2.02 20.80 9.63
C GLY A 521 -1.52 20.51 8.21
N TYR A 522 -0.29 20.90 7.87
CA TYR A 522 0.36 20.57 6.59
C TYR A 522 1.17 19.26 6.61
N GLY A 523 1.07 18.47 7.68
CA GLY A 523 1.80 17.20 7.83
C GLY A 523 3.31 17.38 8.11
N ILE A 524 3.73 18.58 8.51
CA ILE A 524 5.12 18.88 8.87
C ILE A 524 5.32 18.54 10.35
N VAL A 525 6.12 17.50 10.64
CA VAL A 525 6.47 17.13 12.02
C VAL A 525 7.47 18.13 12.58
N VAL A 526 7.03 18.95 13.54
CA VAL A 526 7.88 19.86 14.30
C VAL A 526 8.35 19.17 15.57
N SER A 527 9.56 18.61 15.58
CA SER A 527 10.18 18.13 16.82
C SER A 527 10.88 19.28 17.52
N GLN A 528 10.42 19.67 18.72
CA GLN A 528 11.23 20.52 19.59
C GLN A 528 12.47 19.75 20.01
N ASN A 529 13.66 20.25 19.64
CA ASN A 529 14.90 19.74 20.19
C ASN A 529 14.99 20.22 21.64
N LYS A 530 14.48 19.41 22.59
CA LYS A 530 14.74 19.63 24.02
C LYS A 530 16.26 19.68 24.22
N SER A 531 16.72 20.77 24.83
CA SER A 531 18.12 20.97 25.16
C SER A 531 18.62 19.84 26.07
N ARG A 532 19.94 19.60 26.09
CA ARG A 532 20.54 18.54 26.92
C ARG A 532 20.24 18.71 28.42
N GLN A 533 19.88 19.91 28.87
CA GLN A 533 19.48 20.20 30.25
C GLN A 533 18.02 19.81 30.55
N GLU A 534 17.13 19.81 29.56
CA GLU A 534 15.71 19.47 29.76
C GLU A 534 15.46 17.96 29.78
N ARG A 535 16.39 17.14 29.28
CA ARG A 535 16.30 15.66 29.37
C ARG A 535 16.73 15.08 30.72
N ALA A 536 17.19 15.92 31.64
CA ALA A 536 17.59 15.47 32.97
C ALA A 536 16.45 15.49 33.99
N ASN A 537 15.31 16.12 33.65
CA ASN A 537 14.18 16.34 34.56
C ASN A 537 12.83 15.77 34.06
N ASP A 538 12.83 14.98 32.99
CA ASP A 538 11.73 14.10 32.54
C ASP A 538 12.32 12.68 32.35
#